data_AF-A0A3D3B077-F1
#
_entry.id   AF-A0A3D3B077-F1
#
_cell.length_a   1.000
_cell.length_b   1.000
_cell.length_c   1.000
_cell.angle_alpha   90.00
_cell.angle_beta   90.00
_cell.angle_gamma   90.00
#
_symmetry.space_group_name_H-M   'P 1'
#
loop_
_entity.id
_entity.type
_entity.pdbx_description
1 polymer ?
#
loop_
_entity_poly.entity_id
_entity_poly.type
_entity_poly.pdbx_seq_one_letter_code
_entity_poly.pdbx_strand_id
1 'polypeptide(L)'
;MVSTALFTRVPRRHEPFDPDDTDRQRQPAVDYDTIGYMLLVTGKSEEALDTYRKALAITEKLAAAEPDTLSRQYDLSIIHNKIGDV
;
A
#
# COMPACT_ATOMS: atom_id res chain seq x y z
N MET A 1 22.90 44.32 -19.72
CA MET A 1 21.62 43.57 -19.67
C MET A 1 21.87 42.32 -18.86
N VAL A 2 21.21 42.19 -17.71
CA VAL A 2 21.42 41.05 -16.80
C VAL A 2 20.82 39.80 -17.44
N SER A 3 21.64 38.75 -17.51
CA SER A 3 21.31 37.43 -18.02
C SER A 3 20.43 36.71 -17.00
N THR A 4 19.13 36.59 -17.27
CA THR A 4 18.20 35.84 -16.42
C THR A 4 18.22 34.37 -16.81
N ALA A 5 18.62 33.54 -15.85
CA ALA A 5 18.84 32.10 -15.97
C ALA A 5 17.55 31.31 -16.25
N LEU A 6 17.74 30.17 -16.93
CA LEU A 6 16.75 29.18 -17.34
C LEU A 6 15.85 28.71 -16.18
N PHE A 7 14.54 28.69 -16.41
CA PHE A 7 13.61 27.87 -15.63
C PHE A 7 13.24 26.63 -16.45
N THR A 8 13.96 25.54 -16.21
CA THR A 8 13.77 24.24 -16.84
C THR A 8 12.49 23.55 -16.33
N ARG A 9 11.59 23.27 -17.29
CA ARG A 9 10.83 22.01 -17.48
C ARG A 9 10.52 21.19 -16.21
N VAL A 10 9.27 21.30 -15.73
CA VAL A 10 8.62 20.19 -15.01
C VAL A 10 7.65 19.53 -16.00
N PRO A 11 7.94 18.33 -16.53
CA PRO A 11 6.89 17.54 -17.12
C PRO A 11 6.09 16.96 -15.95
N ARG A 12 4.92 17.52 -15.64
CA ARG A 12 3.91 16.76 -14.92
C ARG A 12 3.42 15.68 -15.88
N ARG A 13 4.10 14.53 -15.87
CA ARG A 13 3.55 13.30 -16.42
C ARG A 13 2.37 12.93 -15.54
N HIS A 14 1.18 13.19 -16.05
CA HIS A 14 0.01 12.44 -15.62
C HIS A 14 0.16 11.09 -16.32
N GLU A 15 0.84 10.14 -15.67
CA GLU A 15 0.75 8.76 -16.13
C GLU A 15 -0.75 8.39 -16.08
N PRO A 16 -1.30 7.79 -17.15
CA PRO A 16 -2.67 7.31 -17.13
C PRO A 16 -2.85 6.39 -15.93
N PHE A 17 -3.99 6.53 -15.23
CA PHE A 17 -4.42 5.50 -14.29
C PHE A 17 -4.56 4.20 -15.08
N ASP A 18 -3.59 3.30 -14.93
CA ASP A 18 -3.59 2.00 -15.56
C ASP A 18 -4.17 0.99 -14.56
N PRO A 19 -5.48 0.67 -14.64
CA PRO A 19 -6.15 -0.15 -13.64
C PRO A 19 -5.51 -1.55 -13.51
N ASP A 20 -4.86 -2.02 -14.57
CA ASP A 20 -4.20 -3.33 -14.64
C ASP A 20 -2.87 -3.38 -13.83
N ASP A 21 -2.22 -2.23 -13.61
CA ASP A 21 -0.99 -2.13 -12.81
C ASP A 21 -1.31 -2.05 -11.30
N THR A 22 -2.45 -1.44 -10.95
CA THR A 22 -2.95 -1.38 -9.56
C THR A 22 -3.47 -2.71 -9.03
N ASP A 23 -4.12 -3.55 -9.87
CA ASP A 23 -4.74 -4.79 -9.41
C ASP A 23 -3.71 -5.87 -9.09
N ARG A 24 -2.62 -5.96 -9.88
CA ARG A 24 -1.56 -6.95 -9.67
C ARG A 24 -0.74 -6.68 -8.41
N GLN A 25 -0.63 -5.41 -8.01
CA GLN A 25 0.15 -4.99 -6.87
C GLN A 25 -0.68 -4.84 -5.58
N ARG A 26 -2.01 -4.81 -5.69
CA ARG A 26 -2.98 -4.91 -4.57
C ARG A 26 -3.28 -6.35 -4.15
N GLN A 27 -2.99 -7.33 -5.00
CA GLN A 27 -3.20 -8.76 -4.72
C GLN A 27 -2.69 -9.21 -3.34
N PRO A 28 -1.49 -8.80 -2.87
CA PRO A 28 -1.02 -9.21 -1.56
C PRO A 28 -1.91 -8.71 -0.40
N ALA A 29 -2.39 -7.46 -0.45
CA ALA A 29 -3.17 -6.86 0.64
C ALA A 29 -4.58 -7.47 0.75
N VAL A 30 -5.19 -7.82 -0.37
CA VAL A 30 -6.53 -8.46 -0.42
C VAL A 30 -6.47 -9.91 0.06
N ASP A 31 -5.40 -10.64 -0.27
CA ASP A 31 -5.22 -12.03 0.16
C ASP A 31 -5.02 -12.13 1.67
N TYR A 32 -4.21 -11.25 2.26
CA TYR A 32 -3.97 -11.24 3.71
C TYR A 32 -5.18 -10.73 4.50
N ASP A 33 -6.01 -9.86 3.93
CA ASP A 33 -7.29 -9.48 4.53
C ASP A 33 -8.20 -10.69 4.74
N THR A 34 -8.43 -11.43 3.66
CA THR A 34 -9.37 -12.55 3.67
C THR A 34 -8.91 -13.64 4.63
N ILE A 35 -7.61 -13.94 4.66
CA ILE A 35 -7.04 -14.95 5.56
C ILE A 35 -7.10 -14.49 7.02
N GLY A 36 -6.65 -13.25 7.31
CA GLY A 36 -6.66 -12.73 8.67
C GLY A 36 -8.07 -12.59 9.24
N TYR A 37 -9.03 -12.15 8.42
CA TYR A 37 -10.44 -12.06 8.81
C TYR A 37 -11.02 -13.45 9.12
N MET A 38 -10.73 -14.45 8.29
CA MET A 38 -11.19 -15.83 8.53
C MET A 38 -10.57 -16.43 9.81
N LEU A 39 -9.30 -16.12 10.11
CA LEU A 39 -8.64 -16.53 11.35
C LEU A 39 -9.28 -15.89 12.58
N LEU A 40 -9.67 -14.61 12.50
CA LEU A 40 -10.43 -13.94 13.57
C LEU A 40 -11.79 -14.61 13.80
N VAL A 41 -12.56 -14.86 12.74
CA VAL A 41 -13.88 -15.51 12.83
C VAL A 41 -13.78 -16.94 13.39
N THR A 42 -12.66 -17.62 13.18
CA THR A 42 -12.41 -18.98 13.70
C THR A 42 -11.76 -18.98 15.10
N GLY A 43 -11.59 -17.82 15.73
CA GLY A 43 -11.05 -17.68 17.09
C GLY A 43 -9.53 -17.82 17.19
N LYS A 44 -8.82 -17.82 16.06
CA LYS A 44 -7.35 -17.97 15.96
C LYS A 44 -6.68 -16.59 15.89
N SER A 45 -6.91 -15.75 16.90
CA SER A 45 -6.43 -14.36 16.93
C SER A 45 -4.91 -14.23 16.83
N GLU A 46 -4.14 -15.12 17.46
CA GLU A 46 -2.67 -15.10 17.34
C GLU A 46 -2.19 -15.42 15.92
N GLU A 47 -2.81 -16.38 15.23
CA GLU A 47 -2.51 -16.71 13.83
C GLU A 47 -2.91 -15.56 12.89
N ALA A 48 -4.03 -14.88 13.18
CA ALA A 48 -4.47 -13.69 12.44
C ALA A 48 -3.45 -12.55 12.58
N LEU A 49 -2.96 -12.30 13.80
CA LEU A 49 -1.97 -11.27 14.07
C LEU A 49 -0.65 -11.53 13.35
N ASP A 50 -0.17 -12.77 13.35
CA ASP A 50 1.05 -13.14 12.59
C ASP A 50 0.86 -12.95 11.08
N THR A 51 -0.33 -13.30 10.57
CA THR A 51 -0.69 -13.10 9.17
C THR A 51 -0.70 -11.61 8.79
N TYR A 52 -1.33 -10.76 9.59
CA TYR A 52 -1.35 -9.32 9.33
C TYR A 52 0.03 -8.67 9.49
N ARG A 53 0.90 -9.15 10.39
CA ARG A 53 2.29 -8.66 10.49
C ARG A 53 3.11 -8.99 9.24
N LYS A 54 2.91 -10.17 8.64
CA LYS A 54 3.54 -10.52 7.35
C LYS A 54 3.04 -9.61 6.23
N ALA A 55 1.74 -9.35 6.20
CA ALA A 55 1.14 -8.40 5.26
C ALA A 55 1.74 -6.99 5.43
N LEU A 56 1.87 -6.53 6.67
CA LEU A 56 2.41 -5.21 7.00
C LEU A 56 3.82 -5.03 6.42
N ALA A 57 4.72 -6.01 6.64
CA ALA A 57 6.08 -5.94 6.14
C ALA A 57 6.18 -5.86 4.60
N ILE A 58 5.20 -6.40 3.88
CA ILE A 58 5.13 -6.30 2.41
C ILE A 58 4.59 -4.92 2.02
N THR A 59 3.48 -4.51 2.62
CA THR A 59 2.83 -3.24 2.32
C THR A 59 3.69 -2.04 2.69
N GLU A 60 4.46 -2.10 3.77
CA GLU A 60 5.45 -1.08 4.15
C GLU A 60 6.54 -0.92 3.09
N LYS A 61 7.07 -2.03 2.55
CA LYS A 61 8.08 -1.98 1.47
C LYS A 61 7.51 -1.34 0.20
N LEU A 62 6.27 -1.67 -0.15
CA LEU A 62 5.59 -1.12 -1.32
C LEU A 62 5.28 0.38 -1.14
N ALA A 63 4.80 0.77 0.05
CA ALA A 63 4.54 2.18 0.39
C ALA A 63 5.83 3.01 0.47
N ALA A 64 6.94 2.42 0.90
CA ALA A 64 8.24 3.07 0.90
C ALA A 64 8.84 3.21 -0.51
N ALA A 65 8.60 2.24 -1.40
CA ALA A 65 9.02 2.31 -2.80
C ALA A 65 8.25 3.35 -3.60
N GLU A 66 6.98 3.57 -3.25
CA GLU A 66 6.07 4.51 -3.92
C GLU A 66 5.34 5.41 -2.92
N PRO A 67 6.04 6.38 -2.28
CA PRO A 67 5.46 7.19 -1.20
C PRO A 67 4.34 8.11 -1.69
N ASP A 68 4.40 8.56 -2.94
CA ASP A 68 3.40 9.46 -3.55
C ASP A 68 2.16 8.71 -4.08
N THR A 69 2.17 7.37 -4.06
CA THR A 69 1.04 6.56 -4.53
C THR A 69 0.00 6.40 -3.41
N LEU A 70 -1.11 7.13 -3.51
CA LEU A 70 -2.19 7.13 -2.52
C LEU A 70 -2.75 5.74 -2.22
N SER A 71 -2.84 4.83 -3.21
CA SER A 71 -3.32 3.47 -2.96
C SER A 71 -2.38 2.68 -2.05
N ARG A 72 -1.06 2.89 -2.13
CA ARG A 72 -0.09 2.22 -1.24
C ARG A 72 -0.23 2.67 0.20
N GLN A 73 -0.39 3.98 0.39
CA GLN A 73 -0.63 4.55 1.71
C GLN A 73 -1.96 4.10 2.29
N TYR A 74 -2.99 3.95 1.45
CA TYR A 74 -4.29 3.42 1.85
C TYR A 74 -4.20 1.94 2.27
N ASP A 75 -3.54 1.10 1.48
CA ASP A 75 -3.37 -0.32 1.81
C ASP A 75 -2.59 -0.48 3.12
N LEU A 76 -1.57 0.36 3.37
CA LEU A 76 -0.82 0.38 4.63
C LEU A 76 -1.71 0.72 5.84
N SER A 77 -2.58 1.72 5.69
CA SER A 77 -3.55 2.12 6.72
C SER A 77 -4.52 0.99 7.08
N ILE A 78 -5.01 0.26 6.07
CA ILE A 78 -5.91 -0.89 6.30
C ILE A 78 -5.25 -1.96 7.16
N ILE A 79 -3.99 -2.31 6.87
CA ILE A 79 -3.29 -3.34 7.63
C ILE A 79 -3.05 -2.91 9.09
N HIS A 80 -2.73 -1.64 9.33
CA HIS A 80 -2.63 -1.13 10.70
C HIS A 80 -3.94 -1.22 11.48
N ASN A 81 -5.07 -0.86 10.87
CA ASN A 81 -6.38 -0.99 11.52
C ASN A 81 -6.67 -2.45 11.88
N LYS A 82 -6.43 -3.38 10.95
CA LYS A 82 -6.67 -4.81 11.19
C LYS A 82 -5.81 -5.40 12.29
N ILE A 83 -4.56 -4.95 12.42
CA ILE A 83 -3.70 -5.34 13.55
C ILE A 83 -4.27 -4.80 14.87
N GLY A 84 -4.86 -3.61 14.87
CA GLY A 84 -5.52 -3.04 16.05
C GLY A 84 -6.87 -3.67 16.41
N ASP A 85 -7.55 -4.27 15.43
CA ASP A 85 -8.85 -4.94 15.59
C ASP A 85 -8.73 -6.40 16.11
N VAL A 86 -7.52 -6.97 16.11
CA VAL A 86 -7.20 -8.31 16.67
C VAL A 86 -7.00 -8.24 18.17
#